data_AF-A0A1R1X3V8-F1
#
_entry.id   AF-A0A1R1X3V8-F1
#
_cell.length_a   1.000
_cell.length_b   1.000
_cell.length_c   1.000
_cell.angle_alpha   90.00
_cell.angle_beta   90.00
_cell.angle_gamma   90.00
#
_symmetry.space_group_name_H-M   'P 1'
#
loop_
_entity.id
_entity.type
_entity.pdbx_description
1 polymer ?
#
loop_
_entity_poly.entity_id
_entity_poly.type
_entity_poly.pdbx_seq_one_letter_code
_entity_poly.pdbx_strand_id
1 'polypeptide(L)'
;MDIVEQIVRNPRNKDILSIVKAARNGLVNGSLKKKLTSILKATREHSFKLGTRLDFMGEGLNTFVSGFVGGYLVFGKNDSINNQLALYLFSRTITAIFKKGWSASKLSVPDNAFAIFSALCWGTVMMMHSLDSKSLQASLTSSMDYIYFDSEKWSSLFTLLWHNK
;
A
#
# COMPACT_ATOMS: atom_id res chain seq x y z
N MET A 1 -42.32 -51.92 -15.47
CA MET A 1 -41.49 -50.71 -15.61
C MET A 1 -42.42 -49.53 -15.40
N ASP A 2 -42.25 -48.85 -14.27
CA ASP A 2 -43.25 -48.01 -13.60
C ASP A 2 -43.58 -46.72 -14.38
N ILE A 3 -44.79 -46.18 -14.20
CA ILE A 3 -45.27 -44.93 -14.83
C ILE A 3 -44.30 -43.77 -14.57
N VAL A 4 -43.62 -43.77 -13.42
CA VAL A 4 -42.55 -42.81 -13.08
C VAL A 4 -41.40 -42.89 -14.08
N GLU A 5 -40.98 -44.08 -14.50
CA GLU A 5 -39.95 -44.26 -15.54
C GLU A 5 -40.44 -43.80 -16.91
N GLN A 6 -41.71 -43.99 -17.25
CA GLN A 6 -42.28 -43.45 -18.50
C GLN A 6 -42.31 -41.92 -18.51
N ILE A 7 -42.66 -41.29 -17.39
CA ILE A 7 -42.70 -39.83 -17.22
C ILE A 7 -41.29 -39.24 -17.31
N VAL A 8 -40.28 -39.92 -16.75
CA VAL A 8 -38.86 -39.53 -16.85
C VAL A 8 -38.31 -39.74 -18.27
N ARG A 9 -38.77 -40.78 -18.98
CA ARG A 9 -38.37 -41.07 -20.37
C ARG A 9 -39.12 -40.24 -21.42
N ASN A 10 -40.21 -39.55 -21.05
CA ASN A 10 -40.99 -38.75 -21.98
C ASN A 10 -40.25 -37.44 -22.32
N PRO A 11 -39.95 -37.18 -23.62
CA PRO A 11 -39.25 -35.98 -24.06
C PRO A 11 -39.93 -34.67 -23.65
N ARG A 12 -41.26 -34.64 -23.46
CA ARG A 12 -41.99 -33.42 -23.07
C ARG A 12 -41.68 -32.94 -21.66
N ASN A 13 -41.31 -33.83 -20.75
CA ASN A 13 -41.06 -33.49 -19.34
C ASN A 13 -39.60 -33.12 -19.07
N LYS A 14 -38.76 -33.22 -20.12
CA LYS A 14 -37.32 -33.01 -20.06
C LYS A 14 -36.95 -31.63 -19.51
N ASP A 15 -37.70 -30.59 -19.86
CA ASP A 15 -37.41 -29.21 -19.45
C ASP A 15 -37.66 -29.00 -17.95
N ILE A 16 -38.81 -29.41 -17.44
CA ILE A 16 -39.17 -29.31 -16.02
C ILE A 16 -38.23 -30.18 -15.16
N LEU A 17 -37.95 -31.41 -15.61
CA LEU A 17 -36.99 -32.31 -14.95
C LEU A 17 -35.56 -31.74 -14.98
N SER A 18 -35.18 -30.99 -16.01
CA SER A 18 -33.87 -30.33 -16.08
C SER A 18 -33.75 -29.16 -15.09
N ILE A 19 -34.80 -28.39 -14.88
CA ILE A 19 -34.83 -27.27 -13.92
C ILE A 19 -34.75 -27.81 -12.49
N VAL A 20 -35.53 -28.85 -12.17
CA VAL A 20 -35.50 -29.49 -10.84
C VAL A 20 -34.16 -30.16 -10.57
N LYS A 21 -33.57 -30.82 -11.59
CA LYS A 21 -32.22 -31.41 -11.50
C LYS A 21 -31.14 -30.34 -11.39
N ALA A 22 -31.28 -29.20 -12.07
CA ALA A 22 -30.37 -28.06 -11.97
C ALA A 22 -30.46 -27.36 -10.62
N ALA A 23 -31.67 -27.20 -10.06
CA ALA A 23 -31.88 -26.65 -8.71
C ALA A 23 -31.29 -27.58 -7.63
N ARG A 24 -31.53 -28.90 -7.75
CA ARG A 24 -30.93 -29.91 -6.87
C ARG A 24 -29.41 -29.90 -6.98
N ASN A 25 -28.86 -29.86 -8.20
CA ASN A 25 -27.41 -29.82 -8.42
C ASN A 25 -26.80 -28.47 -7.97
N GLY A 26 -27.54 -27.36 -8.06
CA GLY A 26 -27.11 -26.04 -7.60
C GLY A 26 -27.05 -25.93 -6.07
N LEU A 27 -27.93 -26.66 -5.37
CA LEU A 27 -27.89 -26.80 -3.90
C LEU A 27 -26.86 -27.82 -3.43
N VAL A 28 -26.61 -28.90 -4.19
CA VAL A 28 -25.75 -30.02 -3.78
C VAL A 28 -24.27 -29.86 -4.19
N ASN A 29 -23.96 -29.20 -5.32
CA ASN A 29 -22.60 -29.24 -5.91
C ASN A 29 -21.78 -27.94 -5.82
N GLY A 30 -22.15 -26.96 -5.00
CA GLY A 30 -21.46 -25.67 -5.02
C GLY A 30 -21.33 -24.98 -3.67
N SER A 31 -20.27 -25.32 -2.93
CA SER A 31 -19.87 -24.65 -1.69
C SER A 31 -20.08 -23.13 -1.77
N LEU A 32 -20.91 -22.59 -0.89
CA LEU A 32 -21.20 -21.16 -0.74
C LEU A 32 -19.95 -20.28 -0.84
N LYS A 33 -18.79 -20.80 -0.43
CA LYS A 33 -17.48 -20.16 -0.59
C LYS A 33 -17.18 -19.76 -2.03
N LYS A 34 -17.33 -20.64 -3.03
CA LYS A 34 -17.02 -20.30 -4.45
C LYS A 34 -17.94 -19.21 -5.00
N LYS A 35 -19.21 -19.21 -4.60
CA LYS A 35 -20.15 -18.13 -4.93
C LYS A 35 -19.78 -16.83 -4.22
N LEU A 36 -19.40 -16.89 -2.94
CA LEU A 36 -18.95 -15.73 -2.18
C LEU A 36 -17.64 -15.15 -2.76
N THR A 37 -16.70 -15.98 -3.19
CA THR A 37 -15.48 -15.52 -3.86
C THR A 37 -15.78 -14.93 -5.23
N SER A 38 -16.75 -15.49 -5.96
CA SER A 38 -17.17 -14.94 -7.25
C SER A 38 -17.91 -13.61 -7.12
N ILE A 39 -18.71 -13.45 -6.06
CA ILE A 39 -19.37 -12.19 -5.71
C ILE A 39 -18.34 -11.16 -5.26
N LEU A 40 -17.38 -11.52 -4.39
CA LEU A 40 -16.27 -10.63 -4.00
C LEU A 40 -15.40 -10.22 -5.20
N LYS A 41 -15.19 -11.13 -6.15
CA LYS A 41 -14.46 -10.84 -7.38
C LYS A 41 -15.24 -9.90 -8.29
N ALA A 42 -16.54 -10.10 -8.45
CA ALA A 42 -17.43 -9.20 -9.19
C ALA A 42 -17.56 -7.81 -8.51
N THR A 43 -17.64 -7.77 -7.18
CA THR A 43 -17.67 -6.52 -6.38
C THR A 43 -16.33 -5.77 -6.49
N ARG A 44 -15.19 -6.46 -6.49
CA ARG A 44 -13.87 -5.85 -6.70
C ARG A 44 -13.71 -5.31 -8.12
N GLU A 45 -14.22 -6.01 -9.13
CA GLU A 45 -14.25 -5.55 -10.52
C GLU A 45 -15.20 -4.35 -10.74
N HIS A 46 -16.33 -4.30 -10.01
CA HIS A 46 -17.27 -3.18 -10.05
C HIS A 46 -16.73 -1.93 -9.34
N SER A 47 -16.07 -2.07 -8.19
CA SER A 47 -15.45 -0.95 -7.46
C SER A 47 -14.27 -0.32 -8.21
N PHE A 48 -13.50 -1.12 -8.96
CA PHE A 48 -12.42 -0.61 -9.82
C PHE A 48 -12.94 0.13 -11.06
N LYS A 49 -14.02 -0.36 -11.68
CA LYS A 49 -14.68 0.32 -12.81
C LYS A 49 -15.39 1.61 -12.40
N LEU A 50 -15.82 1.72 -11.15
CA LEU A 50 -16.41 2.94 -10.58
C LEU A 50 -15.33 3.97 -10.20
N GLY A 51 -14.18 3.53 -9.67
CA GLY A 51 -13.03 4.41 -9.38
C GLY A 51 -12.29 4.93 -10.63
N THR A 52 -12.47 4.29 -11.78
CA THR A 52 -11.91 4.70 -13.07
C THR A 52 -12.86 5.54 -13.93
N ARG A 53 -14.07 5.84 -13.45
CA ARG A 53 -15.07 6.70 -14.15
C ARG A 53 -15.16 8.12 -13.59
N LEU A 54 -14.06 8.62 -13.02
CA LEU A 54 -13.84 10.06 -12.89
C LEU A 54 -13.50 10.59 -14.28
N ASP A 55 -14.52 10.89 -15.08
CA ASP A 55 -14.39 11.51 -16.40
C ASP A 55 -14.85 12.98 -16.34
N PHE A 56 -14.54 13.65 -15.23
CA PHE A 56 -15.05 14.99 -14.97
C PHE A 56 -13.99 16.10 -15.09
N MET A 57 -12.69 15.78 -15.04
CA MET A 57 -11.65 16.82 -15.12
C MET A 57 -10.33 16.23 -15.66
N GLY A 58 -9.93 16.57 -16.89
CA GLY A 58 -8.58 16.43 -17.48
C GLY A 58 -7.72 15.19 -17.16
N GLU A 59 -7.15 14.54 -18.16
CA GLU A 59 -6.37 13.28 -18.04
C GLU A 59 -5.35 13.25 -16.86
N GLY A 60 -4.66 14.37 -16.61
CA GLY A 60 -3.73 14.52 -15.48
C GLY A 60 -4.40 14.60 -14.09
N LEU A 61 -5.54 15.29 -13.97
CA LEU A 61 -6.25 15.40 -12.70
C LEU A 61 -6.99 14.11 -12.37
N ASN A 62 -7.58 13.43 -13.36
CA ASN A 62 -8.16 12.10 -13.17
C ASN A 62 -7.11 11.08 -12.69
N THR A 63 -5.88 11.14 -13.23
CA THR A 63 -4.76 10.29 -12.78
C THR A 63 -4.34 10.61 -11.34
N PHE A 64 -4.27 11.90 -10.99
CA PHE A 64 -3.96 12.31 -9.63
C PHE A 64 -5.05 11.88 -8.64
N VAL A 65 -6.32 12.15 -8.94
CA VAL A 65 -7.45 11.86 -8.05
C VAL A 65 -7.62 10.35 -7.88
N SER A 66 -7.51 9.56 -8.94
CA SER A 66 -7.56 8.09 -8.84
C SER A 66 -6.39 7.53 -8.02
N GLY A 67 -5.17 8.05 -8.23
CA GLY A 67 -4.00 7.70 -7.42
C GLY A 67 -4.15 8.10 -5.95
N PHE A 68 -4.71 9.27 -5.68
CA PHE A 68 -4.97 9.77 -4.34
C PHE A 68 -6.00 8.91 -3.59
N VAL A 69 -7.14 8.63 -4.22
CA VAL A 69 -8.20 7.79 -3.65
C VAL A 69 -7.68 6.35 -3.44
N GLY A 70 -6.97 5.79 -4.42
CA GLY A 70 -6.38 4.46 -4.30
C GLY A 70 -5.34 4.38 -3.17
N GLY A 71 -4.47 5.39 -3.07
CA GLY A 71 -3.47 5.49 -2.00
C GLY A 71 -4.10 5.59 -0.61
N TYR A 72 -5.13 6.41 -0.46
CA TYR A 72 -5.85 6.54 0.81
C TYR A 72 -6.52 5.24 1.25
N LEU A 73 -7.16 4.51 0.31
CA LEU A 73 -7.84 3.26 0.63
C LEU A 73 -6.89 2.10 0.95
N VAL A 74 -5.72 2.05 0.29
CA VAL A 74 -4.75 0.95 0.47
C VAL A 74 -3.82 1.20 1.66
N PHE A 75 -3.35 2.43 1.84
CA PHE A 75 -2.32 2.79 2.83
C PHE A 75 -2.85 3.64 3.99
N GLY A 76 -4.17 3.76 4.16
CA GLY A 76 -4.78 4.59 5.19
C GLY A 76 -4.58 4.12 6.63
N LYS A 77 -4.05 2.91 6.85
CA LYS A 77 -3.77 2.40 8.20
C LYS A 77 -2.42 2.91 8.69
N ASN A 78 -2.39 3.50 9.88
CA ASN A 78 -1.15 3.92 10.53
C ASN A 78 -0.49 2.72 11.24
N ASP A 79 0.19 1.88 10.46
CA ASP A 79 1.06 0.80 10.97
C ASP A 79 2.52 1.06 10.57
N SER A 80 3.46 0.36 11.22
CA SER A 80 4.90 0.56 10.99
C SER A 80 5.32 0.29 9.53
N ILE A 81 4.61 -0.60 8.83
CA ILE A 81 4.90 -0.96 7.44
C ILE A 81 4.43 0.15 6.49
N ASN A 82 3.20 0.64 6.66
CA ASN A 82 2.65 1.73 5.86
C ASN A 82 3.40 3.03 6.11
N ASN A 83 3.85 3.30 7.34
CA ASN A 83 4.70 4.44 7.63
C ASN A 83 6.05 4.36 6.90
N GLN A 84 6.71 3.19 6.89
CA GLN A 84 7.95 3.01 6.13
C GLN A 84 7.73 3.23 4.63
N LEU A 85 6.65 2.66 4.09
CA LEU A 85 6.30 2.83 2.68
C LEU A 85 5.96 4.28 2.34
N ALA A 86 5.20 4.97 3.19
CA ALA A 86 4.82 6.37 3.02
C ALA A 86 6.04 7.29 3.02
N LEU A 87 6.95 7.13 4.00
CA LEU A 87 8.19 7.90 4.08
C LEU A 87 9.12 7.63 2.88
N TYR A 88 9.22 6.38 2.44
CA TYR A 88 9.98 6.02 1.24
C TYR A 88 9.42 6.70 -0.02
N LEU A 89 8.09 6.57 -0.23
CA LEU A 89 7.42 7.17 -1.39
C LEU A 89 7.53 8.69 -1.36
N PHE A 90 7.38 9.31 -0.18
CA PHE A 90 7.54 10.74 0.02
C PHE A 90 8.93 11.22 -0.38
N SER A 91 9.99 10.57 0.13
CA SER A 91 11.38 10.89 -0.22
C SER A 91 11.63 10.82 -1.73
N ARG A 92 11.11 9.80 -2.41
CA ARG A 92 11.26 9.62 -3.87
C ARG A 92 10.52 10.68 -4.66
N THR A 93 9.30 11.03 -4.27
CA THR A 93 8.48 12.06 -4.93
C THR A 93 9.12 13.43 -4.80
N ILE A 94 9.56 13.81 -3.59
CA ILE A 94 10.25 15.10 -3.36
C ILE A 94 11.55 15.16 -4.17
N THR A 95 12.34 14.09 -4.19
CA THR A 95 13.56 14.02 -5.00
C THR A 95 13.27 14.20 -6.50
N ALA A 96 12.19 13.59 -7.00
CA ALA A 96 11.79 13.72 -8.40
C ALA A 96 11.32 15.14 -8.73
N ILE A 97 10.54 15.77 -7.85
CA ILE A 97 10.11 17.16 -7.98
C ILE A 97 11.32 18.09 -8.01
N PHE A 98 12.25 17.91 -7.07
CA PHE A 98 13.47 18.72 -6.99
C PHE A 98 14.32 18.58 -8.25
N LYS A 99 14.59 17.35 -8.71
CA LYS A 99 15.33 17.10 -9.96
C LYS A 99 14.66 17.78 -11.16
N LYS A 100 13.34 17.63 -11.30
CA LYS A 100 12.59 18.25 -12.40
C LYS A 100 12.64 19.78 -12.33
N GLY A 101 12.49 20.35 -11.14
CA GLY A 101 12.60 21.79 -10.92
C GLY A 101 13.99 22.34 -11.21
N TRP A 102 15.03 21.62 -10.81
CA TRP A 102 16.42 22.00 -11.10
C TRP A 102 16.76 21.88 -12.58
N SER A 103 16.30 20.83 -13.27
CA SER A 103 16.47 20.72 -14.72
C SER A 103 15.75 21.85 -15.48
N ALA A 104 14.65 22.39 -14.93
CA ALA A 104 13.95 23.52 -15.53
C ALA A 104 14.70 24.86 -15.35
N SER A 105 15.54 25.02 -14.31
CA SER A 105 16.28 26.27 -14.06
C SER A 105 17.51 26.47 -14.95
N LYS A 106 17.89 25.48 -15.78
CA LYS A 106 19.07 25.47 -16.66
C LYS A 106 20.41 25.73 -15.95
N LEU A 107 20.45 25.67 -14.61
CA LEU A 107 21.67 25.84 -13.82
C LEU A 107 22.52 24.56 -13.88
N SER A 108 23.84 24.72 -14.06
CA SER A 108 24.77 23.60 -13.94
C SER A 108 24.75 23.06 -12.52
N VAL A 109 24.72 21.73 -12.39
CA VAL A 109 24.82 21.05 -11.10
C VAL A 109 26.28 21.14 -10.64
N PRO A 110 26.59 21.67 -9.45
CA PRO A 110 27.94 21.66 -8.92
C PRO A 110 28.47 20.23 -8.74
N ASP A 111 29.76 20.00 -8.98
CA ASP A 111 30.38 18.65 -8.82
C ASP A 111 30.27 18.11 -7.39
N ASN A 112 30.21 19.01 -6.40
CA ASN A 112 30.04 18.71 -4.99
C ASN A 112 28.57 18.83 -4.51
N ALA A 113 27.59 18.84 -5.41
CA ALA A 113 26.18 19.00 -5.05
C ALA A 113 25.70 17.97 -4.03
N PHE A 114 26.12 16.70 -4.16
CA PHE A 114 25.78 15.66 -3.20
C PHE A 114 26.37 15.90 -1.81
N ALA A 115 27.60 16.40 -1.75
CA ALA A 115 28.27 16.71 -0.49
C ALA A 115 27.60 17.90 0.21
N ILE A 116 27.27 18.97 -0.53
CA ILE A 116 26.54 20.12 0.00
C ILE A 116 25.16 19.69 0.51
N PHE A 117 24.43 18.89 -0.27
CA PHE A 117 23.13 18.36 0.12
C PHE A 117 23.21 17.53 1.41
N SER A 118 24.19 16.63 1.49
CA SER A 118 24.37 15.77 2.68
C SER A 118 24.74 16.59 3.91
N ALA A 119 25.62 17.58 3.76
CA ALA A 119 26.01 18.48 4.84
C ALA A 119 24.82 19.32 5.34
N LEU A 120 23.97 19.80 4.43
CA LEU A 120 22.74 20.51 4.79
C LEU A 120 21.76 19.60 5.54
N CYS A 121 21.49 18.40 5.03
CA CYS A 121 20.62 17.44 5.71
C CYS A 121 21.13 17.13 7.12
N TRP A 122 22.42 16.84 7.26
CA TRP A 122 23.02 16.55 8.57
C TRP A 122 22.95 17.75 9.51
N GLY A 123 23.33 18.94 9.04
CA GLY A 123 23.27 20.17 9.82
C GLY A 123 21.85 20.52 10.28
N THR A 124 20.85 20.33 9.42
CA THR A 124 19.44 20.52 9.79
C THR A 124 18.98 19.53 10.85
N VAL A 125 19.35 18.25 10.72
CA VAL A 125 19.03 17.22 11.73
C VAL A 125 19.64 17.56 13.08
N MET A 126 20.91 17.96 13.09
CA MET A 126 21.63 18.43 14.27
C MET A 126 20.95 19.63 14.93
N MET A 127 20.59 20.64 14.14
CA MET A 127 19.90 21.82 14.63
C MET A 127 18.52 21.47 15.22
N MET A 128 17.75 20.63 14.54
CA MET A 128 16.40 20.26 14.95
C MET A 128 16.41 19.44 16.25
N HIS A 129 17.37 18.53 16.43
CA HIS A 129 17.52 17.76 17.68
C HIS A 129 17.93 18.63 18.86
N SER A 130 18.79 19.64 18.62
CA SER A 130 19.20 20.59 19.67
C SER A 130 18.06 21.48 20.18
N LEU A 131 17.05 21.73 19.33
CA LEU A 131 15.89 22.57 19.67
C LEU A 131 14.76 21.74 20.29
N ASP A 132 14.44 20.59 19.70
CA ASP A 132 13.41 19.67 20.22
C ASP A 132 13.61 18.24 19.67
N SER A 133 14.20 17.36 20.49
CA SER A 133 14.46 15.96 20.15
C SER A 133 13.19 15.10 20.00
N LYS A 134 12.03 15.56 20.51
CA LYS A 134 10.76 14.82 20.43
C LYS A 134 9.96 15.08 19.15
N SER A 135 10.32 16.13 18.41
CA SER A 135 9.68 16.49 17.13
C SER A 135 10.18 15.64 15.95
N LEU A 136 11.32 14.96 16.12
CA LEU A 136 11.96 14.13 15.12
C LEU A 136 11.34 12.73 15.06
N GLN A 137 11.45 12.08 13.89
CA GLN A 137 11.04 10.69 13.74
C GLN A 137 11.78 9.83 14.77
N ALA A 138 11.04 8.98 15.48
CA ALA A 138 11.58 8.18 16.59
C ALA A 138 12.88 7.43 16.24
N SER A 139 13.01 6.91 15.02
CA SER A 139 14.24 6.23 14.56
C SER A 139 15.46 7.14 14.49
N LEU A 140 15.27 8.40 14.11
CA LEU A 140 16.34 9.39 14.01
C LEU A 140 16.74 9.91 15.38
N THR A 141 15.76 10.16 16.25
CA THR A 141 16.01 10.51 17.66
C THR A 141 16.80 9.42 18.37
N SER A 142 16.41 8.14 18.24
CA SER A 142 17.17 7.02 18.84
C SER A 142 18.61 6.93 18.32
N SER A 143 18.83 7.23 17.04
CA SER A 143 20.16 7.22 16.44
C SER A 143 21.03 8.39 16.95
N MET A 144 20.45 9.57 17.13
CA MET A 144 21.16 10.73 17.68
C MET A 144 21.43 10.57 19.17
N ASP A 145 20.47 10.08 19.94
CA ASP A 145 20.65 9.87 21.38
C ASP A 145 21.74 8.82 21.66
N TYR A 146 21.83 7.78 20.82
CA TYR A 146 22.93 6.82 20.88
C TYR A 146 24.30 7.49 20.66
N ILE A 147 24.43 8.31 19.61
CA ILE A 147 25.70 8.97 19.27
C ILE A 147 26.11 9.98 20.36
N TYR A 148 25.15 10.74 20.91
CA TYR A 148 25.43 11.87 21.80
C TYR A 148 25.40 11.56 23.29
N PHE A 149 24.54 10.65 23.76
CA PHE A 149 24.33 10.41 25.19
C PHE A 149 24.76 9.01 25.64
N ASP A 150 24.73 8.04 24.74
CA ASP A 150 24.96 6.63 25.08
C ASP A 150 26.36 6.12 24.68
N SER A 151 27.04 6.81 23.75
CA SER A 151 28.41 6.48 23.32
C SER A 151 29.48 6.69 24.40
N GLU A 152 29.17 7.40 25.49
CA GLU A 152 30.10 7.67 26.59
C GLU A 152 29.92 6.73 27.80
N LYS A 153 28.86 5.90 27.84
CA LYS A 153 28.54 5.05 29.00
C LYS A 153 29.00 3.60 28.81
N TRP A 154 30.31 3.38 28.84
CA TRP A 154 30.92 2.05 28.80
C TRP A 154 30.87 1.40 30.19
N SER A 155 29.84 0.62 30.47
CA SER A 155 29.72 -0.07 31.77
C SER A 155 30.36 -1.48 31.81
N SER A 156 30.59 -2.14 30.67
CA SER A 156 31.32 -3.43 30.61
C SER A 156 31.67 -3.86 29.17
N LEU A 157 32.73 -4.68 29.00
CA LEU A 157 33.10 -5.34 27.73
C LEU A 157 31.96 -6.21 27.14
N PHE A 158 31.00 -6.61 27.97
CA PHE A 158 29.82 -7.38 27.56
C PHE A 158 28.78 -6.55 26.77
N THR A 159 28.73 -5.23 26.99
CA THR A 159 27.90 -4.28 26.23
C THR A 159 28.44 -4.05 24.81
N LEU A 160 29.74 -4.29 24.60
CA LEU A 160 30.42 -4.11 23.31
C LEU A 160 30.21 -5.28 22.33
N LEU A 161 29.89 -6.48 22.83
CA LEU A 161 29.79 -7.70 22.01
C LEU A 161 28.38 -8.31 21.90
N TRP A 162 27.44 -8.01 22.81
CA TRP A 162 26.19 -8.78 22.88
C TRP A 162 24.88 -7.98 22.91
N HIS A 163 24.78 -6.88 23.65
CA HIS A 163 23.53 -6.11 23.72
C HIS A 163 23.78 -4.63 24.02
N ASN A 164 23.17 -3.77 23.21
CA ASN A 164 22.94 -2.38 23.56
C ASN A 164 21.60 -2.30 24.34
N LYS A 165 21.52 -1.43 25.35
CA LYS A 165 20.29 -1.28 26.15
C LYS A 165 19.19 -0.55 25.39
#